data_AF-A0A419XB49-F1
#
_entry.id   AF-A0A419XB49-F1
#
_cell.length_a   1.000
_cell.length_b   1.000
_cell.length_c   1.000
_cell.angle_alpha   90.00
_cell.angle_beta   90.00
_cell.angle_gamma   90.00
#
_symmetry.space_group_name_H-M   'P 1'
#
loop_
_entity.id
_entity.type
_entity.pdbx_description
1 polymer ?
#
loop_
_entity_poly.entity_id
_entity_poly.type
_entity_poly.pdbx_seq_one_letter_code
_entity_poly.pdbx_strand_id
1 'polypeptide(L)'
;MKLLKPYVNLIKSASNGVYTLNSVVSVPKGYALNTLSQGEIEKDGQKLWAVTATITSNGGVGTEIAEFSVPLEQGPTDEVKTVSMVMVDTALMANPEEDNRTDVDYDDAQVDVP
;
A
#
# COMPACT_ATOMS: atom_id res chain seq x y z
N MET A 1 -9.47 13.42 -2.54
CA MET A 1 -8.39 12.51 -2.12
C MET A 1 -7.08 13.19 -2.48
N LYS A 2 -6.05 13.08 -1.64
CA LYS A 2 -4.71 13.50 -2.09
C LYS A 2 -4.23 12.52 -3.15
N LEU A 3 -3.60 13.04 -4.21
CA LEU A 3 -3.04 12.20 -5.28
C LEU A 3 -1.99 11.28 -4.65
N LEU A 4 -1.96 10.01 -5.04
CA LEU A 4 -1.03 8.99 -4.56
C LEU A 4 -1.11 8.65 -3.06
N LYS A 5 -1.97 9.30 -2.26
CA LYS A 5 -2.21 8.86 -0.89
C LYS A 5 -3.23 7.72 -0.88
N PRO A 6 -2.83 6.48 -0.55
CA PRO A 6 -3.76 5.36 -0.54
C PRO A 6 -4.68 5.42 0.68
N TYR A 7 -5.93 5.02 0.52
CA TYR A 7 -6.76 4.59 1.64
C TYR A 7 -6.62 3.09 1.74
N VAL A 8 -6.21 2.61 2.91
CA VAL A 8 -5.90 1.19 3.12
C VAL A 8 -6.87 0.58 4.12
N ASN A 9 -7.14 -0.70 3.94
CA ASN A 9 -7.66 -1.55 4.98
C ASN A 9 -6.91 -2.88 4.96
N LEU A 10 -7.00 -3.61 6.07
CA LEU A 10 -6.43 -4.93 6.19
C LEU A 10 -7.55 -5.92 6.49
N ILE A 11 -7.53 -7.05 5.80
CA ILE A 11 -8.45 -8.16 6.03
C ILE A 11 -7.62 -9.37 6.41
N LYS A 12 -8.06 -10.14 7.40
CA LYS A 12 -7.50 -11.44 7.72
C LYS A 12 -8.48 -12.53 7.29
N SER A 13 -8.06 -13.38 6.37
CA SER A 13 -8.87 -14.52 5.95
C SER A 13 -9.06 -15.50 7.12
N ALA A 14 -10.32 -15.78 7.45
CA ALA A 14 -10.66 -16.77 8.48
C ALA A 14 -10.24 -18.21 8.08
N SER A 15 -10.16 -18.50 6.77
CA SER A 15 -9.91 -19.85 6.25
C SER A 15 -8.45 -20.29 6.32
N ASN A 16 -7.51 -19.36 6.13
CA ASN A 16 -6.08 -19.66 6.03
C ASN A 16 -5.20 -18.68 6.84
N GLY A 17 -5.79 -17.70 7.51
CA GLY A 17 -5.08 -16.71 8.33
C GLY A 17 -4.27 -15.69 7.53
N VAL A 18 -4.32 -15.74 6.20
CA VAL A 18 -3.57 -14.82 5.32
C VAL A 18 -4.16 -13.42 5.41
N TYR A 19 -3.30 -12.44 5.60
CA TYR A 19 -3.68 -11.03 5.57
C TYR A 19 -3.69 -10.52 4.13
N THR A 20 -4.65 -9.68 3.80
CA THR A 20 -4.77 -9.02 2.49
C THR A 20 -4.90 -7.53 2.73
N LEU A 21 -3.94 -6.77 2.22
CA LEU A 21 -3.97 -5.31 2.23
C LEU A 21 -4.76 -4.85 1.00
N ASN A 22 -5.90 -4.20 1.23
CA ASN A 22 -6.61 -3.53 0.15
C ASN A 22 -6.33 -2.04 0.20
N SER A 23 -6.20 -1.45 -0.97
CA SER A 23 -5.91 -0.03 -1.12
C SER A 23 -6.73 0.57 -2.25
N VAL A 24 -7.28 1.75 -1.99
CA VAL A 24 -7.89 2.61 -3.01
C VAL A 24 -7.11 3.91 -3.08
N VAL A 25 -6.61 4.26 -4.27
CA VAL A 25 -5.78 5.45 -4.45
C VAL A 25 -6.15 6.22 -5.71
N SER A 26 -6.11 7.54 -5.60
CA SER A 26 -6.24 8.42 -6.76
C SER A 26 -4.89 8.57 -7.45
N VAL A 27 -4.81 8.21 -8.73
CA VAL A 27 -3.59 8.23 -9.55
C VAL A 27 -3.80 9.09 -10.81
N PRO A 28 -2.73 9.59 -11.44
CA PRO A 28 -2.86 10.29 -12.72
C PRO A 28 -3.53 9.44 -13.79
N LYS A 29 -4.40 10.06 -14.60
CA LYS A 29 -5.05 9.37 -15.72
C LYS A 29 -4.00 8.82 -16.69
N GLY A 30 -4.17 7.56 -17.10
CA GLY A 30 -3.23 6.91 -18.03
C GLY A 30 -1.88 6.55 -17.39
N TYR A 31 -1.85 6.37 -16.07
CA TYR A 31 -0.71 5.76 -15.39
C TYR A 31 -0.46 4.33 -15.89
N ALA A 32 0.79 3.88 -15.80
CA ALA A 32 1.16 2.49 -15.94
C ALA A 32 1.68 1.96 -14.61
N LEU A 33 1.17 0.82 -14.14
CA LEU A 33 1.77 0.10 -13.02
C LEU A 33 3.03 -0.61 -13.52
N ASN A 34 4.19 -0.27 -12.95
CA ASN A 34 5.47 -0.88 -13.30
C ASN A 34 5.70 -2.13 -12.45
N THR A 35 5.60 -1.98 -11.13
CA THR A 35 5.89 -3.05 -10.17
C THR A 35 4.98 -2.96 -8.96
N LEU A 36 4.77 -4.12 -8.33
CA LEU A 36 4.16 -4.27 -7.02
C LEU A 36 5.06 -5.21 -6.22
N SER A 37 5.65 -4.71 -5.14
CA SER A 37 6.64 -5.45 -4.34
C SER A 37 6.32 -5.38 -2.86
N GLN A 38 6.76 -6.40 -2.12
CA GLN A 38 6.64 -6.44 -0.67
C GLN A 38 8.02 -6.51 -0.02
N GLY A 39 8.17 -5.95 1.18
CA GLY A 39 9.42 -6.06 1.93
C GLY A 39 9.41 -5.28 3.23
N GLU A 40 10.40 -5.56 4.08
CA GLU A 40 10.61 -4.81 5.31
C GLU A 40 11.20 -3.43 5.00
N ILE A 41 10.67 -2.41 5.68
CA ILE A 41 11.23 -1.06 5.70
C ILE A 41 11.41 -0.59 7.15
N GLU A 42 12.26 0.41 7.34
CA GLU A 42 12.44 1.06 8.64
C GLU A 42 11.91 2.51 8.57
N LYS A 43 11.13 2.90 9.57
CA LYS A 43 10.63 4.27 9.74
C LYS A 43 10.69 4.64 11.21
N ASP A 44 11.30 5.77 11.54
CA ASP A 44 11.39 6.28 12.92
C ASP A 44 11.94 5.25 13.92
N GLY A 45 12.85 4.36 13.45
CA GLY A 45 13.43 3.28 14.24
C GLY A 45 12.52 2.06 14.45
N GLN A 46 11.36 2.01 13.78
CA GLN A 46 10.42 0.89 13.79
C GLN A 46 10.45 0.14 12.46
N LYS A 47 10.38 -1.19 12.52
CA LYS A 47 10.25 -2.04 11.33
C LYS A 47 8.78 -2.14 10.92
N LEU A 48 8.51 -2.00 9.63
CA LEU A 48 7.19 -2.13 9.03
C LEU A 48 7.26 -3.06 7.82
N TRP A 49 6.15 -3.72 7.50
CA TRP A 49 6.01 -4.40 6.21
C TRP A 49 5.43 -3.45 5.18
N ALA A 50 6.12 -3.21 4.08
CA ALA A 50 5.63 -2.33 3.02
C ALA A 50 5.17 -3.12 1.81
N VAL A 51 3.98 -2.77 1.31
CA VAL A 51 3.55 -3.05 -0.06
C VAL A 51 3.81 -1.78 -0.86
N THR A 52 4.70 -1.85 -1.85
CA THR A 52 5.07 -0.70 -2.69
C THR A 52 4.56 -0.90 -4.10
N ALA A 53 3.65 -0.02 -4.53
CA ALA A 53 3.21 0.07 -5.92
C ALA A 53 3.98 1.19 -6.62
N THR A 54 4.77 0.81 -7.63
CA THR A 54 5.51 1.76 -8.46
C THR A 54 4.76 1.96 -9.77
N ILE A 55 4.40 3.20 -10.05
CA ILE A 55 3.74 3.61 -11.29
C ILE A 55 4.61 4.56 -12.08
N THR A 56 4.30 4.74 -13.37
CA THR A 56 4.77 5.86 -14.18
C THR A 56 3.56 6.65 -14.64
N SER A 57 3.51 7.95 -14.35
CA SER A 57 2.51 8.84 -14.93
C SER A 57 2.95 9.38 -16.29
N ASN A 58 2.02 9.42 -17.25
CA ASN A 58 2.28 9.90 -18.62
C ASN A 58 1.83 11.36 -18.85
N GLY A 59 1.64 12.14 -17.78
CA GLY A 59 1.19 13.54 -17.88
C GLY A 59 -0.26 13.73 -18.35
N GLY A 60 -1.10 12.71 -18.22
CA GLY A 60 -2.51 12.79 -18.56
C GLY A 60 -3.27 13.85 -17.75
N VAL A 61 -4.23 14.53 -18.37
CA VAL A 61 -5.09 15.50 -17.67
C VAL A 61 -6.17 14.75 -16.90
N GLY A 62 -6.18 14.92 -15.58
CA GLY A 62 -7.16 14.33 -14.66
C GLY A 62 -6.62 13.15 -13.85
N THR A 63 -7.50 12.54 -13.06
CA THR A 63 -7.18 11.43 -12.16
C THR A 63 -8.10 10.24 -12.39
N GLU A 64 -7.60 9.05 -12.11
CA GLU A 64 -8.36 7.80 -12.07
C GLU A 64 -8.24 7.16 -10.68
N ILE A 65 -9.14 6.23 -10.37
CA ILE A 65 -9.07 5.44 -9.12
C ILE A 65 -8.43 4.11 -9.45
N ALA A 66 -7.39 3.76 -8.72
CA ALA A 66 -6.76 2.44 -8.75
C ALA A 66 -7.08 1.71 -7.45
N GLU A 67 -7.40 0.42 -7.60
CA GLU A 67 -7.67 -0.49 -6.49
C GLU A 67 -6.63 -1.60 -6.50
N PHE A 68 -6.02 -1.84 -5.35
CA PHE A 68 -5.07 -2.93 -5.13
C PHE A 68 -5.62 -3.85 -4.05
N SER A 69 -5.48 -5.16 -4.27
CA SER A 69 -5.77 -6.18 -3.27
C SER A 69 -4.58 -7.13 -3.25
N VAL A 70 -3.80 -7.06 -2.17
CA VAL A 70 -2.47 -7.69 -2.10
C VAL A 70 -2.42 -8.65 -0.92
N PRO A 71 -2.43 -9.97 -1.17
CA PRO A 71 -2.13 -10.97 -0.15
C PRO A 71 -0.72 -10.75 0.37
N LEU A 72 -0.58 -10.63 1.68
CA LEU A 72 0.70 -10.36 2.31
C LEU A 72 1.51 -11.65 2.42
N GLU A 73 2.79 -11.56 2.07
CA GLU A 73 3.74 -12.68 2.21
C GLU A 73 4.07 -12.97 3.68
N GLN A 74 3.90 -11.98 4.56
CA GLN A 74 4.05 -12.15 6.00
C GLN A 74 2.86 -11.58 6.80
N GLY A 75 2.65 -12.17 7.98
CA GLY A 75 1.77 -11.65 9.02
C GLY A 75 2.54 -10.83 10.07
N PRO A 76 1.89 -10.47 11.19
CA PRO A 76 2.54 -9.74 12.27
C PRO A 76 3.64 -10.59 12.92
N THR A 77 4.75 -9.96 13.26
CA THR A 77 5.85 -10.53 14.07
C THR A 77 6.04 -9.69 15.33
N ASP A 78 6.99 -10.04 16.21
CA ASP A 78 7.29 -9.21 17.40
C ASP A 78 7.88 -7.85 17.02
N GLU A 79 8.59 -7.76 15.90
CA GLU A 79 9.23 -6.53 15.43
C GLU A 79 8.36 -5.76 14.41
N VAL A 80 7.47 -6.45 13.69
CA VAL A 80 6.63 -5.86 12.64
C VAL A 80 5.17 -6.00 13.02
N LYS A 81 4.58 -4.89 13.50
CA LYS A 81 3.16 -4.80 13.91
C LYS A 81 2.29 -4.02 12.93
N THR A 82 2.92 -3.36 11.96
CA THR A 82 2.26 -2.42 11.04
C THR A 82 2.62 -2.76 9.59
N VAL A 83 1.64 -2.58 8.72
CA VAL A 83 1.77 -2.70 7.26
C VAL A 83 1.55 -1.35 6.61
N SER A 84 2.36 -1.02 5.61
CA SER A 84 2.27 0.23 4.87
C SER A 84 1.93 -0.04 3.40
N MET A 85 0.97 0.70 2.83
CA MET A 85 0.88 0.85 1.38
C MET A 85 1.65 2.09 0.97
N VAL A 86 2.59 1.94 0.04
CA VAL A 86 3.43 3.03 -0.47
C VAL A 86 3.23 3.18 -1.97
N MET A 87 2.95 4.40 -2.42
CA MET A 87 2.87 4.74 -3.84
C MET A 87 4.12 5.49 -4.29
N VAL A 88 4.74 5.01 -5.37
CA VAL A 88 5.91 5.65 -5.99
C VAL A 88 5.56 5.98 -7.44
N ASP A 89 5.68 7.24 -7.83
CA ASP A 89 5.61 7.64 -9.24
C ASP A 89 7.02 7.94 -9.76
N THR A 90 7.50 7.11 -10.67
CA THR A 90 8.84 7.24 -11.28
C THR A 90 8.98 8.49 -12.13
N ALA A 91 7.86 9.07 -12.60
CA ALA A 91 7.89 10.35 -13.33
C ALA A 91 8.13 11.53 -12.39
N LEU A 92 7.82 11.39 -11.10
CA LEU A 92 7.95 12.45 -10.10
C LEU A 92 9.28 12.40 -9.34
N MET A 93 10.01 11.26 -9.34
CA MET A 93 11.40 11.04 -8.86
C MET A 93 11.85 11.77 -7.57
N ALA A 94 10.93 12.27 -6.76
CA ALA A 94 11.17 12.65 -5.39
C ALA A 94 10.81 11.44 -4.54
N ASN A 95 11.63 11.14 -3.52
CA ASN A 95 11.36 10.13 -2.49
C ASN A 95 9.86 9.99 -2.24
N PRO A 96 9.29 8.77 -2.10
CA PRO A 96 7.90 8.62 -1.70
C PRO A 96 7.71 9.47 -0.45
N GLU A 97 7.07 10.63 -0.62
CA GLU A 97 6.84 11.53 0.49
C GLU A 97 6.02 10.75 1.50
N GLU A 98 6.16 11.04 2.80
CA GLU A 98 5.31 10.40 3.81
C GLU A 98 3.82 10.51 3.46
N ASP A 99 3.43 11.51 2.66
CA ASP A 99 2.06 11.72 2.23
C ASP A 99 1.55 10.69 1.21
N ASN A 100 2.44 9.96 0.51
CA ASN A 100 2.09 8.89 -0.44
C ASN A 100 2.04 7.49 0.21
N ARG A 101 2.12 7.46 1.55
CA ARG A 101 2.05 6.25 2.36
C ARG A 101 0.87 6.31 3.31
N THR A 102 0.24 5.17 3.52
CA THR A 102 -0.70 4.97 4.63
C THR A 102 -0.37 3.68 5.34
N ASP A 103 -0.27 3.78 6.66
CA ASP A 103 0.08 2.71 7.58
C ASP A 103 -1.21 2.15 8.21
N VAL A 104 -1.28 0.84 8.41
CA VAL A 104 -2.38 0.13 9.08
C VAL A 104 -1.81 -0.95 9.97
N ASP A 105 -2.32 -1.03 11.20
CA ASP A 105 -1.86 -2.04 12.15
C ASP A 105 -2.50 -3.39 11.86
N TYR A 106 -1.75 -4.48 12.10
CA TYR A 106 -2.30 -5.82 11.94
C TYR A 106 -3.51 -6.08 12.86
N ASP A 107 -3.59 -5.36 13.98
CA ASP A 107 -4.69 -5.45 14.95
C ASP A 107 -5.98 -4.78 14.44
N ASP A 108 -5.88 -3.87 13.45
CA ASP A 108 -7.04 -3.26 12.77
C ASP A 108 -7.60 -4.16 11.66
N ALA A 109 -7.03 -5.35 11.46
CA ALA A 109 -7.48 -6.28 10.44
C ALA A 109 -8.92 -6.73 10.68
N GLN A 110 -9.78 -6.55 9.69
CA GLN A 110 -11.13 -7.10 9.71
C GLN A 110 -11.05 -8.62 9.53
N VAL A 111 -11.67 -9.36 10.46
CA VAL A 111 -11.66 -10.83 10.48
C VAL A 111 -12.94 -11.40 9.85
N ASP A 112 -13.99 -10.57 9.74
CA ASP A 112 -15.35 -10.97 9.37
C ASP A 112 -15.73 -10.58 7.94
N VAL A 113 -14.91 -10.96 6.95
CA VAL A 113 -15.31 -10.82 5.55
C VAL A 113 -15.76 -12.20 5.04
N PRO A 114 -17.03 -12.36 4.59
CA PRO A 114 -17.66 -13.64 4.28
C PRO A 114 -16.93 -14.52 3.26
#